data_AF-A0A424HGU4-F1
#
_entry.id   AF-A0A424HGU4-F1
#
_cell.length_a   1.000
_cell.length_b   1.000
_cell.length_c   1.000
_cell.angle_alpha   90.00
_cell.angle_beta   90.00
_cell.angle_gamma   90.00
#
_symmetry.space_group_name_H-M   'P 1'
#
loop_
_entity.id
_entity.type
_entity.pdbx_description
1 polymer ?
#
loop_
_entity_poly.entity_id
_entity_poly.type
_entity_poly.pdbx_seq_one_letter_code
_entity_poly.pdbx_strand_id
1 'polypeptide(L)' 'MKVGDMIIDAAKKQAEGEIAVHKANIEVYKAMPAGIGEHSDVTEAVMAELDKMAAASDRLEMIEKHFTKTNPYQTPISE' A
#
# COMPACT_ATOMS: atom_id res chain seq x y z
N MET A 1 -1.11 -21.23 -10.63
CA MET A 1 -1.87 -20.21 -9.86
C MET A 1 -3.25 -20.13 -10.48
N LYS A 2 -4.34 -20.20 -9.70
CA LYS A 2 -5.69 -20.06 -10.27
C LYS A 2 -5.93 -18.59 -10.63
N VAL A 3 -6.81 -18.31 -11.59
CA VAL A 3 -7.09 -16.93 -12.04
C VAL A 3 -7.53 -16.03 -10.87
N GLY A 4 -8.32 -16.56 -9.93
CA GLY A 4 -8.71 -15.83 -8.72
C GLY A 4 -7.53 -15.43 -7.82
N ASP A 5 -6.52 -16.30 -7.69
CA ASP A 5 -5.30 -16.00 -6.93
C ASP A 5 -4.51 -14.86 -7.57
N MET A 6 -4.52 -14.75 -8.92
CA MET A 6 -3.82 -13.69 -9.65
C MET A 6 -4.44 -12.31 -9.37
N ILE A 7 -5.75 -12.23 -9.16
CA ILE A 7 -6.45 -10.98 -8.83
C ILE A 7 -6.02 -10.49 -7.44
N ILE A 8 -5.97 -11.40 -6.45
CA ILE A 8 -5.53 -11.08 -5.10
C ILE A 8 -4.05 -10.69 -5.07
N ASP A 9 -3.20 -11.43 -5.80
CA ASP A 9 -1.77 -11.11 -5.93
C ASP A 9 -1.54 -9.75 -6.60
N ALA A 10 -2.31 -9.41 -7.64
CA ALA A 10 -2.25 -8.11 -8.29
C ALA A 10 -2.68 -6.98 -7.33
N ALA A 11 -3.77 -7.17 -6.59
CA ALA A 11 -4.24 -6.20 -5.59
C ALA A 11 -3.22 -6.01 -4.47
N LYS A 12 -2.56 -7.09 -4.01
CA LYS A 12 -1.49 -7.03 -3.01
C LYS A 12 -0.33 -6.17 -3.50
N LYS A 13 0.17 -6.47 -4.71
CA LYS A 13 1.28 -5.72 -5.32
C LYS A 13 0.96 -4.25 -5.54
N GLN A 14 -0.28 -3.94 -5.89
CA GLN A 14 -0.72 -2.54 -6.00
C GLN A 14 -0.62 -1.83 -4.64
N ALA A 15 -1.15 -2.42 -3.57
CA ALA A 15 -1.09 -1.83 -2.24
C ALA A 15 0.36 -1.64 -1.75
N GLU A 16 1.23 -2.63 -1.97
CA GLU A 16 2.67 -2.53 -1.68
C GLU A 16 3.35 -1.40 -2.48
N GLY A 17 3.00 -1.27 -3.76
CA GLY A 17 3.48 -0.20 -4.63
C GLY A 17 3.04 1.18 -4.18
N GLU A 18 1.77 1.35 -3.80
CA GLU A 18 1.23 2.62 -3.28
C GLU A 18 1.98 3.03 -2.00
N ILE A 19 2.20 2.10 -1.06
CA ILE A 19 3.01 2.36 0.15
C ILE A 19 4.42 2.82 -0.22
N ALA A 20 5.07 2.16 -1.18
CA ALA A 20 6.42 2.51 -1.61
C ALA A 20 6.49 3.91 -2.24
N VAL A 21 5.50 4.27 -3.08
CA VAL A 21 5.40 5.59 -3.71
C VAL A 21 5.27 6.69 -2.66
N HIS A 22 4.30 6.56 -1.75
CA HIS A 22 4.04 7.59 -0.74
C HIS A 22 5.20 7.72 0.24
N LYS A 23 5.90 6.61 0.54
CA LYS A 23 7.12 6.63 1.34
C LYS A 23 8.25 7.39 0.64
N ALA A 24 8.45 7.14 -0.65
CA ALA A 24 9.47 7.85 -1.43
C ALA A 24 9.19 9.36 -1.46
N ASN A 25 7.93 9.77 -1.64
CA ASN A 25 7.54 11.19 -1.60
C ASN A 25 7.86 11.84 -0.26
N ILE A 26 7.56 11.16 0.87
CA ILE A 26 7.90 11.66 2.21
C ILE A 26 9.42 11.79 2.38
N GLU A 27 10.21 10.82 1.90
CA GLU A 27 11.67 10.91 1.96
C GLU A 27 12.23 12.08 1.13
N VAL A 28 11.60 12.39 -0.01
CA VAL A 28 11.94 13.58 -0.80
C VAL A 28 11.67 14.86 -0.01
N TYR A 29 10.50 14.99 0.64
CA TYR A 29 10.20 16.14 1.50
C TYR A 29 11.16 16.26 2.69
N LYS A 30 11.59 15.13 3.28
CA LYS A 30 12.58 15.11 4.37
C LYS A 30 13.97 15.57 3.93
N ALA A 31 14.40 15.19 2.72
CA ALA A 31 15.74 15.50 2.21
C ALA A 31 15.84 16.93 1.64
N MET A 32 14.79 17.42 0.99
CA MET A 32 14.78 18.70 0.28
C MET A 32 13.45 19.44 0.51
N PRO A 33 13.21 19.96 1.72
CA PRO A 33 11.94 20.63 2.04
C PRO A 33 11.77 21.98 1.31
N ALA A 34 12.87 22.63 0.92
CA ALA A 34 12.84 23.90 0.20
C ALA A 34 12.72 23.68 -1.32
N GLY A 35 11.72 24.31 -1.96
CA GLY A 35 11.57 24.36 -3.43
C GLY A 35 10.54 23.40 -4.04
N ILE A 36 10.11 22.34 -3.34
CA ILE A 36 9.01 21.45 -3.79
C ILE A 36 7.64 22.00 -3.35
N GLY A 37 7.64 22.94 -2.40
CA GLY A 37 6.46 23.51 -1.76
C GLY A 37 6.38 25.04 -1.82
N GLU A 38 6.74 25.68 -2.94
CA GLU A 38 6.50 27.14 -3.07
C GLU A 38 5.00 27.52 -2.95
N HIS A 39 4.10 26.53 -2.91
CA HIS A 39 2.66 26.72 -2.69
C HIS A 39 1.98 25.78 -1.67
N SER A 40 2.68 24.87 -1.00
CA SER A 40 2.07 23.91 -0.06
C SER A 40 2.87 23.84 1.22
N ASP A 41 2.20 23.93 2.37
CA ASP A 41 2.81 23.64 3.66
C ASP A 41 3.41 22.22 3.61
N VAL A 42 4.73 22.08 3.76
CA VAL A 42 5.44 20.80 3.65
C VAL A 42 4.86 19.78 4.63
N THR A 43 4.37 20.24 5.78
CA THR A 43 3.70 19.39 6.76
C THR A 43 2.38 18.86 6.21
N GLU A 44 1.56 19.71 5.58
CA GLU A 44 0.31 19.32 4.94
C GLU A 44 0.54 18.30 3.83
N ALA A 45 1.58 18.50 3.02
CA ALA A 45 1.96 17.55 1.98
C ALA A 45 2.36 16.18 2.56
N VAL A 46 3.16 16.16 3.64
CA VAL A 46 3.51 14.92 4.34
C VAL A 46 2.27 14.23 4.92
N MET A 47 1.34 14.99 5.51
CA MET A 47 0.08 14.43 6.03
C MET A 47 -0.76 13.79 4.92
N ALA A 48 -0.89 14.44 3.76
CA ALA A 48 -1.61 13.89 2.62
C ALA A 48 -0.97 12.60 2.08
N GLU A 49 0.36 12.49 2.09
CA GLU A 49 1.05 11.25 1.70
C GLU A 49 0.87 10.14 2.75
N LEU A 50 0.85 10.48 4.05
CA LEU A 50 0.57 9.53 5.14
C LEU A 50 -0.86 8.99 5.06
N ASP A 51 -1.86 9.81 4.74
CA ASP A 51 -3.25 9.37 4.60
C ASP A 51 -3.41 8.35 3.46
N LYS A 52 -2.75 8.60 2.32
CA LYS A 52 -2.75 7.64 1.19
C LYS A 52 -2.02 6.35 1.55
N MET A 53 -0.90 6.44 2.27
CA MET A 53 -0.16 5.29 2.75
C MET A 53 -0.99 4.45 3.74
N ALA A 54 -1.74 5.09 4.63
CA ALA A 54 -2.64 4.42 5.56
C ALA A 54 -3.72 3.63 4.81
N ALA A 55 -4.38 4.24 3.82
CA ALA A 55 -5.38 3.55 2.99
C ALA A 55 -4.80 2.34 2.23
N ALA A 56 -3.57 2.45 1.73
CA ALA A 56 -2.87 1.33 1.09
C ALA A 56 -2.50 0.23 2.10
N SER A 57 -2.07 0.60 3.30
CA SER A 57 -1.78 -0.33 4.40
C SER A 57 -3.04 -1.10 4.83
N ASP A 58 -4.18 -0.44 4.98
CA ASP A 58 -5.45 -1.09 5.34
C ASP A 58 -5.85 -2.14 4.29
N ARG A 59 -5.66 -1.83 3.01
CA ARG A 59 -5.91 -2.78 1.91
C ARG A 59 -5.00 -4.00 2.01
N LEU A 60 -3.71 -3.77 2.26
CA LEU A 60 -2.73 -4.84 2.43
C LEU A 60 -3.09 -5.73 3.62
N GLU A 61 -3.46 -5.14 4.77
CA GLU A 61 -3.90 -5.89 5.95
C GLU A 61 -5.13 -6.73 5.65
N MET A 62 -6.14 -6.19 4.97
CA MET A 62 -7.35 -6.94 4.65
C MET A 62 -7.07 -8.09 3.67
N ILE A 63 -6.18 -7.88 2.70
CA ILE A 63 -5.72 -8.92 1.80
C ILE A 63 -5.03 -10.04 2.59
N GLU A 64 -4.14 -9.68 3.50
CA GLU A 64 -3.38 -10.64 4.30
C GLU A 64 -4.27 -11.41 5.27
N LYS A 65 -5.20 -10.73 5.92
CA LYS A 65 -6.12 -11.32 6.89
C LYS A 65 -7.10 -12.31 6.27
N HIS A 66 -7.60 -12.03 5.06
CA HIS A 66 -8.71 -12.80 4.48
C HIS A 66 -8.30 -13.73 3.34
N PHE A 67 -7.17 -13.47 2.67
CA PHE A 67 -6.81 -14.15 1.43
C PHE A 67 -5.41 -14.76 1.40
N THR A 68 -4.65 -14.73 2.51
CA THR A 68 -3.41 -15.52 2.60
C THR A 68 -3.72 -17.00 2.86
N LYS A 69 -2.92 -17.89 2.25
CA LYS A 69 -3.07 -19.36 2.31
C LYS A 69 -2.88 -19.97 3.70
N THR A 70 -2.59 -19.17 4.72
CA THR A 70 -2.44 -19.58 6.12
C THR A 70 -3.76 -19.53 6.90
N ASN A 71 -4.91 -19.60 6.22
CA ASN A 71 -6.18 -19.84 6.89
C ASN A 71 -6.38 -21.37 7.03
N PRO A 72 -6.32 -21.94 8.26
CA PRO A 72 -6.51 -23.38 8.49
C PRO A 72 -7.93 -23.88 8.15
N TYR A 73 -8.85 -22.97 7.80
CA TYR A 73 -10.22 -23.27 7.35
C TYR A 73 -10.44 -23.10 5.85
N GLN A 74 -9.41 -22.74 5.07
CA GLN A 74 -9.49 -22.84 3.61
C GLN A 74 -9.33 -24.32 3.22
N THR A 75 -10.46 -24.98 2.95
CA THR A 75 -10.50 -26.33 2.40
C THR A 75 -9.56 -26.41 1.20
N PRO A 76 -8.67 -27.40 1.11
CA PRO A 76 -7.86 -27.62 -0.08
C PRO A 76 -8.81 -27.72 -1.26
N ILE A 77 -8.66 -26.80 -2.19
CA ILE A 77 -9.29 -26.88 -3.49
C ILE A 77 -8.83 -28.19 -4.13
N SER A 78 -9.68 -29.22 -4.06
CA SER A 78 -9.47 -30.49 -4.74
C SER A 78 -9.33 -30.27 -6.25
N GLU A 79 -8.44 -31.05 -6.85
CA GLU A 79 -7.96 -30.99 -8.23
C GLU A 79 -9.07 -30.99 -9.29
#